data_AF-A0A1D2AFN0-F1
#
_entry.id   AF-A0A1D2AFN0-F1
#
_cell.length_a   1.000
_cell.length_b   1.000
_cell.length_c   1.000
_cell.angle_alpha   90.00
_cell.angle_beta   90.00
_cell.angle_gamma   90.00
#
_symmetry.space_group_name_H-M   'P 1'
#
loop_
_entity.id
_entity.type
_entity.pdbx_description
1 polymer ?
#
loop_
_entity_poly.entity_id
_entity_poly.type
_entity_poly.pdbx_seq_one_letter_code
_entity_poly.pdbx_strand_id
1 'polypeptide(L)'
;MASCSMSRLALATPVATSRSTPRMRAYGGTPLLKPAFSPNVSPFKATRTMKTRKATFTVEAAKKSVSDLSKSDLEGKVVFVRADLNVPLDGTQNITDDTRIRAAVPTLEYLIKNGARILLASHLGRPKSGPEDKFRLTPIAPRLSQLLGITVIKADDSIGSEVESKVKDLKNGQVLLLENVRFYKEEEKNDPGHAKELAKFADVFVNDAFGTAHRAHSSTEGVTKHVKESVAGLLLQKELDYLDGAVKEPKRPFVA
;
A
#
# COMPACT_ATOMS: atom_id res chain seq x y z
N MET A 1 -10.99 47.17 -46.14
CA MET A 1 -10.85 48.37 -45.30
C MET A 1 -10.48 47.86 -43.91
N ALA A 2 -9.25 48.08 -43.42
CA ALA A 2 -8.79 49.28 -42.68
C ALA A 2 -9.43 49.37 -41.28
N SER A 3 -8.74 49.69 -40.16
CA SER A 3 -7.36 50.14 -39.91
C SER A 3 -6.91 49.57 -38.54
N CYS A 4 -5.76 48.91 -38.38
CA CYS A 4 -4.44 49.48 -38.06
C CYS A 4 -4.41 50.54 -36.93
N SER A 5 -3.70 50.25 -35.82
CA SER A 5 -2.69 51.16 -35.24
C SER A 5 -1.75 50.45 -34.24
N MET A 6 -0.45 50.61 -34.45
CA MET A 6 0.63 50.48 -33.43
C MET A 6 0.62 51.77 -32.54
N SER A 7 1.51 52.12 -31.60
CA SER A 7 2.86 51.72 -31.12
C SER A 7 2.91 52.04 -29.58
N ARG A 8 3.97 52.04 -28.76
CA ARG A 8 5.47 51.96 -28.83
C ARG A 8 5.93 51.07 -27.63
N LEU A 9 7.11 50.47 -27.49
CA LEU A 9 8.51 50.73 -27.87
C LEU A 9 9.26 51.81 -27.04
N ALA A 10 10.10 51.35 -26.10
CA ALA A 10 11.23 52.10 -25.52
C ALA A 10 12.31 51.12 -25.02
N LEU A 11 13.58 51.43 -25.27
CA LEU A 11 14.76 50.72 -24.73
C LEU A 11 15.50 51.63 -23.74
N ALA A 12 16.18 51.05 -22.73
CA ALA A 12 17.56 51.41 -22.37
C ALA A 12 18.14 50.52 -21.24
N THR A 13 19.45 50.27 -21.31
CA THR A 13 20.35 49.75 -20.27
C THR A 13 21.61 50.66 -20.27
N PRO A 14 22.77 50.34 -19.65
CA PRO A 14 23.06 49.77 -18.32
C PRO A 14 23.98 50.71 -17.47
N VAL A 15 24.26 50.38 -16.19
CA VAL A 15 25.43 50.88 -15.44
C VAL A 15 26.00 49.77 -14.53
N ALA A 16 27.32 49.72 -14.33
CA ALA A 16 27.98 48.77 -13.42
C ALA A 16 29.25 49.34 -12.75
N THR A 17 29.34 49.23 -11.41
CA THR A 17 30.49 49.53 -10.52
C THR A 17 30.17 49.00 -9.12
N SER A 18 31.08 48.62 -8.21
CA SER A 18 32.52 48.28 -8.29
C SER A 18 32.94 47.59 -6.96
N ARG A 19 34.15 47.00 -6.90
CA ARG A 19 34.68 46.29 -5.71
C ARG A 19 34.99 47.23 -4.53
N SER A 20 34.85 46.74 -3.29
CA SER A 20 35.88 46.93 -2.24
C SER A 20 35.73 45.95 -1.06
N THR A 21 36.87 45.58 -0.45
CA THR A 21 36.99 44.83 0.82
C THR A 21 38.17 45.41 1.60
N PRO A 22 38.10 45.53 2.94
CA PRO A 22 39.31 45.77 3.73
C PRO A 22 39.50 44.85 4.96
N ARG A 23 40.61 44.12 4.92
CA ARG A 23 41.55 43.78 6.03
C ARG A 23 41.07 43.08 7.31
N MET A 24 41.79 41.98 7.61
CA MET A 24 42.06 41.49 8.97
C MET A 24 42.77 42.54 9.85
N ARG A 25 42.71 42.35 11.18
CA ARG A 25 43.70 42.88 12.14
C ARG A 25 44.02 41.81 13.19
N ALA A 26 45.27 41.75 13.64
CA ALA A 26 45.78 40.77 14.60
C ALA A 26 46.79 41.43 15.58
N TYR A 27 47.36 40.60 16.48
CA TYR A 27 48.47 40.82 17.42
C TYR A 27 48.17 41.18 18.89
N GLY A 28 49.04 40.67 19.78
CA GLY A 28 48.98 40.68 21.25
C GLY A 28 48.40 39.36 21.82
N GLY A 29 49.11 38.50 22.57
CA GLY A 29 50.44 38.59 23.19
C GLY A 29 50.40 39.43 24.48
N THR A 30 50.76 38.95 25.68
CA THR A 30 51.93 38.13 26.09
C THR A 30 51.61 37.16 27.28
N PRO A 31 52.57 36.34 27.82
CA PRO A 31 52.25 35.11 28.56
C PRO A 31 52.60 35.10 30.08
N LEU A 32 52.50 33.89 30.68
CA LEU A 32 53.02 33.37 31.97
C LEU A 32 52.05 33.29 33.17
N LEU A 33 51.72 32.05 33.55
CA LEU A 33 52.12 31.48 34.86
C LEU A 33 51.91 29.95 34.88
N LYS A 34 52.90 29.19 35.36
CA LYS A 34 52.78 27.74 35.68
C LYS A 34 52.59 27.57 37.18
N PRO A 35 51.69 26.68 37.63
CA PRO A 35 51.84 25.96 38.89
C PRO A 35 52.49 24.58 38.68
N ALA A 36 53.00 23.98 39.76
CA ALA A 36 53.71 22.70 39.72
C ALA A 36 52.77 21.47 39.71
N PHE A 37 53.33 20.35 39.28
CA PHE A 37 52.71 19.02 39.35
C PHE A 37 52.80 18.48 40.78
N SER A 38 51.72 17.89 41.30
CA SER A 38 51.74 17.00 42.47
C SER A 38 50.60 15.98 42.33
N PRO A 39 50.89 14.68 42.15
CA PRO A 39 49.86 13.67 42.02
C PRO A 39 49.38 13.23 43.42
N ASN A 40 48.07 13.19 43.63
CA ASN A 40 47.49 12.43 44.74
C ASN A 40 46.26 11.67 44.22
N VAL A 41 46.41 10.35 44.04
CA VAL A 41 45.44 9.49 43.37
C VAL A 41 44.74 8.62 44.41
N SER A 42 43.45 8.87 44.64
CA SER A 42 42.57 7.93 45.34
C SER A 42 41.69 7.18 44.32
N PRO A 43 41.73 5.83 44.27
CA PRO A 43 41.06 5.07 43.22
C PRO A 43 39.58 4.85 43.51
N PHE A 44 38.73 5.82 43.14
CA PHE A 44 37.27 5.66 43.19
C PHE A 44 36.82 4.62 42.15
N LYS A 45 36.71 3.35 42.56
CA LYS A 45 36.20 2.23 41.75
C LYS A 45 34.70 2.38 41.48
N ALA A 46 34.35 3.21 40.49
CA ALA A 46 33.00 3.28 39.94
C ALA A 46 32.70 2.04 39.07
N THR A 47 32.45 0.89 39.70
CA THR A 47 31.97 -0.33 39.03
C THR A 47 30.54 -0.11 38.51
N ARG A 48 30.42 0.54 37.35
CA ARG A 48 29.16 0.76 36.64
C ARG A 48 28.72 -0.54 35.98
N THR A 49 28.07 -1.41 36.75
CA THR A 49 27.53 -2.69 36.29
C THR A 49 26.48 -2.46 35.20
N MET A 50 26.89 -2.53 33.94
CA MET A 50 25.97 -2.44 32.81
C MET A 50 25.08 -3.69 32.80
N LYS A 51 23.88 -3.57 33.35
CA LYS A 51 22.80 -4.54 33.13
C LYS A 51 22.45 -4.52 31.64
N THR A 52 23.09 -5.40 30.87
CA THR A 52 22.69 -5.74 29.51
C THR A 52 21.27 -6.30 29.56
N ARG A 53 20.28 -5.43 29.31
CA ARG A 53 18.92 -5.87 29.01
C ARG A 53 19.01 -6.68 27.72
N LYS A 54 18.96 -8.01 27.84
CA LYS A 54 18.59 -8.85 26.70
C LYS A 54 17.23 -8.34 26.23
N ALA A 55 17.20 -7.69 25.07
CA ALA A 55 15.96 -7.45 24.37
C ALA A 55 15.46 -8.84 23.94
N THR A 56 14.44 -9.35 24.62
CA THR A 56 13.80 -10.60 24.24
C THR A 56 13.01 -10.33 22.96
N PHE A 57 13.69 -10.42 21.81
CA PHE A 57 13.05 -10.39 20.51
C PHE A 57 12.17 -11.64 20.43
N THR A 58 10.88 -11.47 20.72
CA THR A 58 9.86 -12.43 20.33
C THR A 58 9.94 -12.56 18.82
N VAL A 59 10.19 -13.77 18.33
CA VAL A 59 10.09 -14.06 16.91
C VAL A 59 8.62 -13.90 16.54
N GLU A 60 8.26 -12.76 15.95
CA GLU A 60 6.95 -12.65 15.28
C GLU A 60 6.89 -13.74 14.22
N ALA A 61 5.90 -14.62 14.32
CA ALA A 61 5.66 -15.62 13.29
C ALA A 61 5.42 -14.91 11.96
N ALA A 62 6.08 -15.42 10.91
CA ALA A 62 5.84 -14.97 9.54
C ALA A 62 4.33 -15.01 9.26
N LYS A 63 3.80 -13.97 8.60
CA LYS A 63 2.37 -13.92 8.27
C LYS A 63 2.08 -15.05 7.29
N LYS A 64 1.07 -15.89 7.59
CA LYS A 64 0.62 -16.95 6.68
C LYS A 64 0.32 -16.35 5.30
N SER A 65 0.75 -17.04 4.26
CA SER A 65 0.43 -16.73 2.87
C SER A 65 -0.63 -17.70 2.33
N VAL A 66 -1.28 -17.32 1.24
CA VAL A 66 -2.13 -18.19 0.43
C VAL A 66 -1.37 -19.42 -0.08
N SER A 67 -0.03 -19.37 -0.18
CA SER A 67 0.82 -20.54 -0.47
C SER A 67 0.75 -21.65 0.59
N ASP A 68 0.36 -21.30 1.82
CA ASP A 68 0.37 -22.18 2.98
C ASP A 68 -0.98 -22.91 3.16
N LEU A 69 -1.98 -22.55 2.33
CA LEU A 69 -3.31 -23.16 2.31
C LEU A 69 -3.35 -24.29 1.28
N SER A 70 -3.73 -25.49 1.71
CA SER A 70 -3.84 -26.64 0.80
C SER A 70 -5.07 -26.54 -0.11
N LYS A 71 -5.17 -27.43 -1.11
CA LYS A 71 -6.39 -27.57 -1.93
C LYS A 71 -7.63 -27.83 -1.05
N SER A 72 -7.51 -28.69 -0.03
CA SER A 72 -8.55 -28.94 0.97
C SER A 72 -8.92 -27.71 1.83
N ASP A 73 -8.05 -26.71 1.92
CA ASP A 73 -8.34 -25.46 2.63
C ASP A 73 -9.06 -24.42 1.77
N LEU A 74 -9.22 -24.67 0.47
CA LEU A 74 -9.71 -23.70 -0.52
C LEU A 74 -10.87 -24.22 -1.39
N GLU A 75 -10.89 -25.53 -1.70
CA GLU A 75 -11.85 -26.13 -2.62
C GLU A 75 -13.30 -25.98 -2.13
N GLY A 76 -14.17 -25.38 -2.96
CA GLY A 76 -15.56 -25.12 -2.64
C GLY A 76 -15.80 -23.98 -1.63
N LYS A 77 -14.77 -23.49 -0.94
CA LYS A 77 -14.87 -22.34 -0.03
C LYS A 77 -14.97 -21.03 -0.80
N VAL A 78 -15.65 -20.04 -0.21
CA VAL A 78 -15.67 -18.68 -0.72
C VAL A 78 -14.50 -17.89 -0.13
N VAL A 79 -13.68 -17.33 -1.00
CA VAL A 79 -12.46 -16.61 -0.63
C VAL A 79 -12.62 -15.13 -0.97
N PHE A 80 -12.67 -14.27 0.04
CA PHE A 80 -12.67 -12.82 -0.15
C PHE A 80 -11.23 -12.38 -0.45
N VAL A 81 -10.98 -11.89 -1.66
CA VAL A 81 -9.67 -11.43 -2.10
C VAL A 81 -9.69 -9.92 -2.19
N ARG A 82 -8.94 -9.23 -1.32
CA ARG A 82 -8.74 -7.79 -1.42
C ARG A 82 -7.51 -7.51 -2.29
N ALA A 83 -7.73 -7.11 -3.54
CA ALA A 83 -6.68 -6.72 -4.47
C ALA A 83 -6.54 -5.19 -4.58
N ASP A 84 -5.44 -4.72 -5.18
CA ASP A 84 -5.30 -3.35 -5.66
C ASP A 84 -5.50 -3.32 -7.19
N LEU A 85 -6.72 -2.99 -7.62
CA LEU A 85 -7.09 -2.80 -9.02
C LEU A 85 -7.28 -1.31 -9.36
N ASN A 86 -6.72 -0.39 -8.55
CA ASN A 86 -6.80 1.05 -8.77
C ASN A 86 -5.82 1.48 -9.88
N VAL A 87 -6.23 1.25 -11.13
CA VAL A 87 -5.48 1.59 -12.35
C VAL A 87 -5.83 2.98 -12.90
N PRO A 88 -4.92 3.63 -13.64
CA PRO A 88 -5.26 4.82 -14.41
C PRO A 88 -6.18 4.46 -15.59
N LEU A 89 -7.23 5.26 -15.77
CA LEU A 89 -8.14 5.21 -16.91
C LEU A 89 -8.01 6.49 -17.75
N ASP A 90 -8.26 6.38 -19.06
CA ASP A 90 -8.41 7.54 -19.95
C ASP A 90 -9.80 8.19 -19.87
N GLY A 91 -10.00 9.28 -20.64
CA GLY A 91 -11.28 10.00 -20.71
C GLY A 91 -12.45 9.20 -21.30
N THR A 92 -12.19 8.01 -21.83
CA THR A 92 -13.15 7.04 -22.39
C THR A 92 -13.24 5.75 -21.57
N GLN A 93 -12.68 5.73 -20.35
CA GLN A 93 -12.59 4.60 -19.43
C GLN A 93 -11.71 3.40 -19.87
N ASN A 94 -10.85 3.55 -20.88
CA ASN A 94 -9.88 2.50 -21.20
C ASN A 94 -8.75 2.49 -20.15
N ILE A 95 -8.27 1.29 -19.80
CA ILE A 95 -7.13 1.12 -18.89
C ILE A 95 -5.83 1.50 -19.62
N THR A 96 -5.08 2.47 -19.10
CA THR A 96 -3.82 2.94 -19.71
C THR A 96 -2.57 2.25 -19.15
N ASP A 97 -2.65 1.75 -17.91
CA ASP A 97 -1.67 0.82 -17.32
C ASP A 97 -2.40 -0.25 -16.51
N ASP A 98 -2.24 -1.52 -16.89
CA ASP A 98 -2.84 -2.68 -16.23
C ASP A 98 -1.86 -3.44 -15.32
N THR A 99 -0.66 -2.89 -15.06
CA THR A 99 0.39 -3.55 -14.28
C THR A 99 -0.10 -4.01 -12.91
N ARG A 100 -0.97 -3.23 -12.24
CA ARG A 100 -1.62 -3.61 -10.97
C ARG A 100 -2.55 -4.82 -11.10
N ILE A 101 -3.31 -4.91 -12.21
CA ILE A 101 -4.19 -6.04 -12.50
C ILE A 101 -3.35 -7.29 -12.74
N ARG A 102 -2.29 -7.19 -13.57
CA ARG A 102 -1.32 -8.27 -13.81
C ARG A 102 -0.60 -8.72 -12.54
N ALA A 103 -0.38 -7.84 -11.57
CA ALA A 103 0.28 -8.18 -10.31
C ALA A 103 -0.60 -9.03 -9.37
N ALA A 104 -1.94 -8.92 -9.44
CA ALA A 104 -2.88 -9.73 -8.67
C ALA A 104 -3.20 -11.11 -9.32
N VAL A 105 -2.94 -11.26 -10.63
CA VAL A 105 -3.23 -12.51 -11.39
C VAL A 105 -2.66 -13.77 -10.73
N PRO A 106 -1.40 -13.85 -10.26
CA PRO A 106 -0.86 -15.09 -9.68
C PRO A 106 -1.61 -15.59 -8.44
N THR A 107 -2.11 -14.67 -7.60
CA THR A 107 -2.93 -15.01 -6.43
C THR A 107 -4.29 -15.56 -6.86
N LEU A 108 -4.90 -14.97 -7.89
CA LEU A 108 -6.17 -15.43 -8.45
C LEU A 108 -6.03 -16.80 -9.13
N GLU A 109 -4.99 -17.01 -9.96
CA GLU A 109 -4.68 -18.29 -10.59
C GLU A 109 -4.47 -19.42 -9.56
N TYR A 110 -3.76 -19.14 -8.47
CA TYR A 110 -3.56 -20.11 -7.38
C TYR A 110 -4.89 -20.52 -6.75
N LEU A 111 -5.78 -19.57 -6.47
CA LEU A 111 -7.10 -19.82 -5.90
C LEU A 111 -8.02 -20.57 -6.88
N ILE A 112 -8.02 -20.19 -8.17
CA ILE A 112 -8.78 -20.87 -9.24
C ILE A 112 -8.33 -22.33 -9.35
N LYS A 113 -7.01 -22.58 -9.41
CA LYS A 113 -6.42 -23.92 -9.53
C LYS A 113 -6.74 -24.83 -8.34
N ASN A 114 -6.90 -24.26 -7.15
CA ASN A 114 -7.32 -24.98 -5.94
C ASN A 114 -8.85 -25.10 -5.78
N GLY A 115 -9.65 -24.64 -6.75
CA GLY A 115 -11.10 -24.82 -6.74
C GLY A 115 -11.85 -23.86 -5.80
N ALA A 116 -11.25 -22.75 -5.40
CA ALA A 116 -11.90 -21.71 -4.62
C ALA A 116 -13.02 -21.00 -5.41
N ARG A 117 -13.98 -20.42 -4.70
CA ARG A 117 -14.98 -19.50 -5.24
C ARG A 117 -14.58 -18.08 -4.87
N ILE A 118 -14.15 -17.27 -5.84
CA ILE A 118 -13.41 -16.04 -5.53
C ILE A 118 -14.33 -14.84 -5.52
N LEU A 119 -14.37 -14.15 -4.37
CA LEU A 119 -15.06 -12.87 -4.18
C LEU A 119 -14.02 -11.75 -4.20
N LEU A 120 -13.81 -11.15 -5.36
CA LEU A 120 -12.74 -10.18 -5.61
C LEU A 120 -13.23 -8.76 -5.30
N ALA A 121 -12.59 -8.11 -4.34
CA ALA A 121 -12.89 -6.75 -3.91
C ALA A 121 -11.71 -5.80 -4.23
N SER A 122 -12.03 -4.61 -4.71
CA SER A 122 -11.06 -3.51 -4.88
C SER A 122 -11.74 -2.15 -4.74
N HIS A 123 -10.90 -1.12 -4.68
CA HIS A 123 -11.29 0.27 -4.86
C HIS A 123 -10.83 0.78 -6.23
N LEU A 124 -11.43 1.87 -6.70
CA LEU A 124 -10.94 2.67 -7.82
C LEU A 124 -11.09 4.17 -7.49
N GLY A 125 -10.03 4.95 -7.70
CA GLY A 125 -9.98 6.38 -7.43
C GLY A 125 -10.37 6.75 -6.00
N ARG A 126 -11.11 7.86 -5.87
CA ARG A 126 -11.68 8.33 -4.61
C ARG A 126 -13.03 9.01 -4.85
N PRO A 127 -14.14 8.26 -4.92
CA PRO A 127 -15.49 8.81 -4.87
C PRO A 127 -15.69 9.70 -3.64
N LYS A 128 -16.57 10.71 -3.75
CA LYS A 128 -16.85 11.69 -2.69
C LYS A 128 -18.27 11.57 -2.13
N SER A 129 -19.25 11.37 -3.00
CA SER A 129 -20.68 11.47 -2.65
C SER A 129 -21.40 10.13 -2.54
N GLY A 130 -20.88 9.07 -3.19
CA GLY A 130 -21.45 7.74 -3.28
C GLY A 130 -20.96 7.04 -4.57
N PRO A 131 -21.79 6.22 -5.23
CA PRO A 131 -21.53 5.76 -6.59
C PRO A 131 -21.26 6.91 -7.57
N GLU A 132 -20.18 6.78 -8.35
CA GLU A 132 -19.81 7.70 -9.43
C GLU A 132 -19.33 6.87 -10.62
N ASP A 133 -19.97 6.98 -11.79
CA ASP A 133 -19.76 6.02 -12.90
C ASP A 133 -18.33 5.97 -13.46
N LYS A 134 -17.57 7.06 -13.31
CA LYS A 134 -16.14 7.16 -13.65
C LYS A 134 -15.21 6.35 -12.71
N PHE A 135 -15.74 5.87 -11.60
CA PHE A 135 -15.02 5.09 -10.58
C PHE A 135 -15.59 3.67 -10.43
N ARG A 136 -16.42 3.19 -11.37
CA ARG A 136 -16.87 1.79 -11.40
C ARG A 136 -15.75 0.85 -11.84
N LEU A 137 -15.78 -0.38 -11.36
CA LEU A 137 -14.84 -1.45 -11.74
C LEU A 137 -15.23 -2.18 -13.04
N THR A 138 -16.29 -1.72 -13.73
CA THR A 138 -16.75 -2.25 -15.03
C THR A 138 -15.65 -2.47 -16.08
N PRO A 139 -14.72 -1.52 -16.38
CA PRO A 139 -13.66 -1.75 -17.37
C PRO A 139 -12.61 -2.78 -16.93
N ILE A 140 -12.55 -3.13 -15.64
CA ILE A 140 -11.56 -4.05 -15.08
C ILE A 140 -11.96 -5.51 -15.34
N ALA A 141 -13.26 -5.84 -15.32
CA ALA A 141 -13.74 -7.22 -15.46
C ALA A 141 -13.37 -7.86 -16.83
N PRO A 142 -13.50 -7.17 -17.98
CA PRO A 142 -13.03 -7.69 -19.27
C PRO A 142 -11.51 -7.93 -19.30
N ARG A 143 -10.71 -7.02 -18.72
CA ARG A 143 -9.24 -7.18 -18.71
C ARG A 143 -8.78 -8.31 -17.80
N LEU A 144 -9.39 -8.47 -16.62
CA LEU A 144 -9.17 -9.65 -15.78
C LEU A 144 -9.57 -10.94 -16.51
N SER A 145 -10.71 -10.94 -17.20
CA SER A 145 -11.17 -12.13 -17.96
C SER A 145 -10.18 -12.53 -19.06
N GLN A 146 -9.62 -11.55 -19.77
CA GLN A 146 -8.58 -11.77 -20.78
C GLN A 146 -7.29 -12.33 -20.17
N LEU A 147 -6.88 -11.86 -18.99
CA LEU A 147 -5.65 -12.28 -18.33
C LEU A 147 -5.77 -13.67 -17.68
N LEU A 148 -6.93 -14.01 -17.12
CA LEU A 148 -7.18 -15.29 -16.43
C LEU A 148 -7.70 -16.41 -17.35
N GLY A 149 -8.07 -16.09 -18.60
CA GLY A 149 -8.65 -17.05 -19.55
C GLY A 149 -10.06 -17.56 -19.19
N ILE A 150 -10.72 -16.93 -18.22
CA ILE A 150 -12.06 -17.29 -17.72
C ILE A 150 -12.97 -16.06 -17.65
N THR A 151 -14.29 -16.24 -17.75
CA THR A 151 -15.24 -15.14 -17.57
C THR A 151 -15.29 -14.69 -16.10
N VAL A 152 -14.88 -13.45 -15.83
CA VAL A 152 -15.09 -12.79 -14.54
C VAL A 152 -16.49 -12.19 -14.50
N ILE A 153 -17.30 -12.63 -13.55
CA ILE A 153 -18.65 -12.10 -13.29
C ILE A 153 -18.48 -10.77 -12.55
N LYS A 154 -19.34 -9.78 -12.82
CA LYS A 154 -19.34 -8.49 -12.11
C LYS A 154 -20.66 -8.28 -11.34
N ALA A 155 -20.59 -7.78 -10.12
CA ALA A 155 -21.71 -7.19 -9.40
C ALA A 155 -21.74 -5.67 -9.59
N ASP A 156 -22.92 -5.06 -9.60
CA ASP A 156 -23.06 -3.59 -9.70
C ASP A 156 -23.12 -2.90 -8.32
N ASP A 157 -22.98 -3.70 -7.26
CA ASP A 157 -22.78 -3.33 -5.86
C ASP A 157 -21.64 -4.20 -5.25
N SER A 158 -21.21 -3.86 -4.04
CA SER A 158 -20.30 -4.64 -3.18
C SER A 158 -21.02 -5.43 -2.08
N ILE A 159 -22.26 -5.06 -1.72
CA ILE A 159 -23.10 -5.74 -0.72
C ILE A 159 -24.56 -5.85 -1.20
N GLY A 160 -25.44 -6.45 -0.39
CA GLY A 160 -26.88 -6.53 -0.68
C GLY A 160 -27.33 -7.79 -1.43
N SER A 161 -28.64 -7.91 -1.64
CA SER A 161 -29.32 -9.14 -2.08
C SER A 161 -28.87 -9.67 -3.45
N GLU A 162 -28.53 -8.79 -4.40
CA GLU A 162 -27.98 -9.18 -5.71
C GLU A 162 -26.63 -9.90 -5.55
N VAL A 163 -25.74 -9.33 -4.73
CA VAL A 163 -24.43 -9.92 -4.40
C VAL A 163 -24.63 -11.27 -3.71
N GLU A 164 -25.59 -11.39 -2.79
CA GLU A 164 -25.87 -12.68 -2.17
C GLU A 164 -26.27 -13.76 -3.17
N SER A 165 -27.09 -13.44 -4.18
CA SER A 165 -27.43 -14.41 -5.23
C SER A 165 -26.20 -14.76 -6.07
N LYS A 166 -25.49 -13.75 -6.57
CA LYS A 166 -24.28 -13.94 -7.39
C LYS A 166 -23.20 -14.77 -6.67
N VAL A 167 -23.10 -14.71 -5.34
CA VAL A 167 -22.19 -15.56 -4.53
C VAL A 167 -22.75 -16.99 -4.30
N LYS A 168 -24.06 -17.15 -4.13
CA LYS A 168 -24.71 -18.48 -4.02
C LYS A 168 -24.61 -19.26 -5.33
N ASP A 169 -24.75 -18.56 -6.47
CA ASP A 169 -24.68 -19.13 -7.82
C ASP A 169 -23.23 -19.35 -8.32
N LEU A 170 -22.23 -18.82 -7.60
CA LEU A 170 -20.81 -18.89 -7.97
C LEU A 170 -20.27 -20.32 -7.85
N LYS A 171 -19.61 -20.81 -8.89
CA LYS A 171 -19.04 -22.17 -8.97
C LYS A 171 -17.53 -22.17 -8.70
N ASN A 172 -17.00 -23.33 -8.30
CA ASN A 172 -15.57 -23.51 -8.05
C ASN A 172 -14.74 -23.07 -9.27
N GLY A 173 -13.67 -22.30 -9.03
CA GLY A 173 -12.82 -21.73 -10.06
C GLY A 173 -13.37 -20.45 -10.73
N GLN A 174 -14.57 -19.97 -10.37
CA GLN A 174 -15.10 -18.70 -10.87
C GLN A 174 -14.73 -17.51 -9.98
N VAL A 175 -14.69 -16.33 -10.60
CA VAL A 175 -14.42 -15.03 -9.95
C VAL A 175 -15.66 -14.13 -10.08
N LEU A 176 -16.11 -13.60 -8.95
CA LEU A 176 -17.06 -12.49 -8.87
C LEU A 176 -16.32 -11.23 -8.42
N LEU A 177 -16.20 -10.26 -9.33
CA LEU A 177 -15.73 -8.91 -9.03
C LEU A 177 -16.86 -8.08 -8.44
N LEU A 178 -16.69 -7.63 -7.19
CA LEU A 178 -17.56 -6.66 -6.55
C LEU A 178 -17.37 -5.27 -7.16
N GLU A 179 -18.39 -4.41 -7.03
CA GLU A 179 -18.25 -2.99 -7.36
C GLU A 179 -17.31 -2.26 -6.36
N ASN A 180 -16.84 -1.07 -6.73
CA ASN A 180 -15.90 -0.27 -5.95
C ASN A 180 -16.33 -0.06 -4.48
N VAL A 181 -15.59 -0.67 -3.54
CA VAL A 181 -15.91 -0.63 -2.10
C VAL A 181 -15.97 0.78 -1.51
N ARG A 182 -15.31 1.77 -2.13
CA ARG A 182 -15.35 3.17 -1.67
C ARG A 182 -16.64 3.93 -2.03
N PHE A 183 -17.57 3.31 -2.76
CA PHE A 183 -18.92 3.88 -2.88
C PHE A 183 -19.67 3.92 -1.54
N TYR A 184 -19.28 3.06 -0.60
CA TYR A 184 -19.65 3.16 0.81
C TYR A 184 -18.69 4.09 1.56
N LYS A 185 -19.26 5.03 2.33
CA LYS A 185 -18.48 5.95 3.20
C LYS A 185 -18.03 5.26 4.50
N GLU A 186 -18.50 4.05 4.69
CA GLU A 186 -18.30 3.13 5.79
C GLU A 186 -16.93 2.41 5.67
N GLU A 187 -16.49 2.15 4.42
CA GLU A 187 -15.18 1.56 4.09
C GLU A 187 -14.00 2.40 4.60
N GLU A 188 -13.93 3.71 4.28
CA GLU A 188 -12.85 4.60 4.79
C GLU A 188 -12.93 4.85 6.31
N LYS A 189 -14.02 4.43 6.99
CA LYS A 189 -14.20 4.53 8.45
C LYS A 189 -13.91 3.23 9.21
N ASN A 190 -13.74 2.11 8.50
CA ASN A 190 -13.69 0.77 9.09
C ASN A 190 -14.94 0.43 9.92
N ASP A 191 -16.13 0.70 9.36
CA ASP A 191 -17.38 0.39 10.03
C ASP A 191 -17.56 -1.13 10.23
N PRO A 192 -17.86 -1.60 11.47
CA PRO A 192 -18.06 -3.02 11.75
C PRO A 192 -19.29 -3.65 11.08
N GLY A 193 -20.35 -2.88 10.81
CA GLY A 193 -21.54 -3.37 10.11
C GLY A 193 -21.24 -3.63 8.64
N HIS A 194 -20.60 -2.68 7.96
CA HIS A 194 -20.15 -2.85 6.58
C HIS A 194 -19.10 -3.96 6.44
N ALA A 195 -18.13 -4.04 7.37
CA ALA A 195 -17.16 -5.12 7.42
C ALA A 195 -17.80 -6.51 7.60
N LYS A 196 -18.84 -6.61 8.43
CA LYS A 196 -19.61 -7.85 8.63
C LYS A 196 -20.39 -8.26 7.38
N GLU A 197 -21.03 -7.33 6.66
CA GLU A 197 -21.75 -7.67 5.42
C GLU A 197 -20.79 -8.07 4.28
N LEU A 198 -19.60 -7.47 4.17
CA LEU A 198 -18.55 -7.91 3.25
C LEU A 198 -18.02 -9.33 3.60
N ALA A 199 -17.85 -9.62 4.89
CA ALA A 199 -17.36 -10.91 5.38
C ALA A 199 -18.43 -12.03 5.38
N LYS A 200 -19.72 -11.68 5.28
CA LYS A 200 -20.91 -12.54 5.48
C LYS A 200 -20.90 -13.86 4.73
N PHE A 201 -20.25 -13.89 3.56
CA PHE A 201 -20.16 -15.07 2.69
C PHE A 201 -18.74 -15.65 2.60
N ALA A 202 -17.76 -15.10 3.31
CA ALA A 202 -16.35 -15.46 3.15
C ALA A 202 -15.89 -16.47 4.21
N ASP A 203 -15.42 -17.63 3.76
CA ASP A 203 -14.79 -18.65 4.62
C ASP A 203 -13.33 -18.29 4.95
N VAL A 204 -12.64 -17.66 3.99
CA VAL A 204 -11.22 -17.30 4.03
C VAL A 204 -11.04 -15.88 3.47
N PHE A 205 -10.13 -15.10 4.08
CA PHE A 205 -9.75 -13.77 3.63
C PHE A 205 -8.30 -13.77 3.13
N VAL A 206 -8.07 -13.17 1.96
CA VAL A 206 -6.75 -13.00 1.34
C VAL A 206 -6.53 -11.51 1.06
N ASN A 207 -5.54 -10.90 1.72
CA ASN A 207 -5.13 -9.53 1.41
C ASN A 207 -3.95 -9.55 0.44
N ASP A 208 -4.17 -9.04 -0.78
CA ASP A 208 -3.16 -8.90 -1.83
C ASP A 208 -2.96 -7.43 -2.25
N ALA A 209 -3.35 -6.50 -1.36
CA ALA A 209 -3.41 -5.07 -1.64
C ALA A 209 -2.50 -4.26 -0.70
N PHE A 210 -1.20 -4.53 -0.74
CA PHE A 210 -0.18 -3.88 0.11
C PHE A 210 -0.30 -2.34 0.12
N GLY A 211 -0.53 -1.72 -1.04
CA GLY A 211 -0.77 -0.28 -1.18
C GLY A 211 -1.95 0.28 -0.36
N THR A 212 -2.88 -0.56 0.08
CA THR A 212 -3.96 -0.21 1.02
C THR A 212 -3.83 -0.81 2.42
N ALA A 213 -2.92 -1.75 2.65
CA ALA A 213 -2.74 -2.42 3.94
C ALA A 213 -2.28 -1.46 5.08
N HIS A 214 -1.71 -0.31 4.74
CA HIS A 214 -1.37 0.75 5.71
C HIS A 214 -2.59 1.50 6.29
N ARG A 215 -3.83 1.11 5.93
CA ARG A 215 -5.07 1.73 6.42
C ARG A 215 -6.01 0.67 7.00
N ALA A 216 -6.52 0.95 8.20
CA ALA A 216 -7.67 0.26 8.73
C ALA A 216 -8.93 0.74 7.99
N HIS A 217 -9.37 -0.02 7.00
CA HIS A 217 -10.65 0.11 6.30
C HIS A 217 -11.45 -1.19 6.50
N SER A 218 -12.77 -1.17 6.24
CA SER A 218 -13.62 -2.36 6.37
C SER A 218 -13.09 -3.53 5.52
N SER A 219 -12.75 -3.27 4.25
CA SER A 219 -12.26 -4.30 3.31
C SER A 219 -10.79 -4.73 3.50
N THR A 220 -10.02 -4.10 4.41
CA THR A 220 -8.60 -4.42 4.65
C THR A 220 -8.32 -4.94 6.06
N GLU A 221 -9.07 -4.46 7.07
CA GLU A 221 -8.89 -4.80 8.48
C GLU A 221 -10.19 -5.31 9.10
N GLY A 222 -11.32 -4.63 8.88
CA GLY A 222 -12.59 -4.99 9.51
C GLY A 222 -13.05 -6.42 9.20
N VAL A 223 -12.97 -6.83 7.93
CA VAL A 223 -13.33 -8.19 7.47
C VAL A 223 -12.57 -9.28 8.22
N THR A 224 -11.31 -9.04 8.63
CA THR A 224 -10.48 -10.03 9.36
C THR A 224 -11.05 -10.41 10.73
N LYS A 225 -11.94 -9.59 11.30
CA LYS A 225 -12.61 -9.86 12.59
C LYS A 225 -13.82 -10.77 12.46
N HIS A 226 -14.22 -11.09 11.23
CA HIS A 226 -15.45 -11.84 10.91
C HIS A 226 -15.18 -13.13 10.13
N VAL A 227 -13.97 -13.29 9.56
CA VAL A 227 -13.53 -14.47 8.82
C VAL A 227 -12.54 -15.30 9.66
N LYS A 228 -12.61 -16.64 9.59
CA LYS A 228 -11.84 -17.53 10.48
C LYS A 228 -10.35 -17.58 10.16
N GLU A 229 -10.00 -17.53 8.88
CA GLU A 229 -8.63 -17.64 8.39
C GLU A 229 -8.32 -16.42 7.52
N SER A 230 -7.22 -15.72 7.81
CA SER A 230 -6.79 -14.50 7.13
C SER A 230 -5.32 -14.62 6.74
N VAL A 231 -5.02 -14.55 5.45
CA VAL A 231 -3.66 -14.74 4.90
C VAL A 231 -3.25 -13.61 3.96
N ALA A 232 -1.95 -13.48 3.72
CA ALA A 232 -1.41 -12.65 2.64
C ALA A 232 -1.59 -13.32 1.28
N GLY A 233 -1.86 -12.54 0.23
CA GLY A 233 -1.70 -12.99 -1.15
C GLY A 233 -0.24 -12.96 -1.60
N LEU A 234 0.03 -13.44 -2.82
CA LEU A 234 1.38 -13.61 -3.35
C LEU A 234 2.08 -12.28 -3.73
N LEU A 235 1.35 -11.17 -3.86
CA LEU A 235 1.90 -9.83 -3.96
C LEU A 235 2.24 -9.31 -2.56
N LEU A 236 1.30 -9.38 -1.61
CA LEU A 236 1.54 -8.89 -0.25
C LEU A 236 2.70 -9.63 0.43
N GLN A 237 2.83 -10.95 0.22
CA GLN A 237 3.97 -11.73 0.71
C GLN A 237 5.31 -11.18 0.17
N LYS A 238 5.43 -10.96 -1.14
CA LYS A 238 6.68 -10.46 -1.76
C LYS A 238 7.08 -9.08 -1.27
N GLU A 239 6.11 -8.18 -1.08
CA GLU A 239 6.36 -6.84 -0.53
C GLU A 239 6.85 -6.93 0.93
N LEU A 240 6.26 -7.81 1.74
CA LEU A 240 6.71 -8.08 3.11
C LEU A 240 8.11 -8.69 3.14
N ASP A 241 8.39 -9.73 2.35
CA ASP A 241 9.69 -10.40 2.27
C ASP A 241 10.80 -9.43 1.80
N TYR A 242 10.51 -8.58 0.83
CA TYR A 242 11.44 -7.56 0.33
C TYR A 242 11.77 -6.51 1.40
N LEU A 243 10.76 -5.97 2.08
CA LEU A 243 10.94 -4.98 3.14
C LEU A 243 11.64 -5.57 4.37
N ASP A 244 11.29 -6.79 4.76
CA ASP A 244 11.89 -7.47 5.90
C ASP A 244 13.38 -7.77 5.65
N GLY A 245 13.72 -8.25 4.45
CA GLY A 245 15.11 -8.42 4.02
C GLY A 245 15.89 -7.10 3.95
N ALA A 246 15.27 -6.03 3.43
CA ALA A 246 15.91 -4.72 3.34
C ALA A 246 16.12 -4.03 4.70
N VAL A 247 15.27 -4.30 5.70
CA VAL A 247 15.37 -3.70 7.04
C VAL A 247 16.24 -4.53 7.98
N LYS A 248 16.15 -5.86 7.96
CA LYS A 248 16.93 -6.76 8.85
C LYS A 248 18.33 -7.03 8.33
N GLU A 249 18.48 -7.44 7.07
CA GLU A 249 19.74 -7.91 6.49
C GLU A 249 20.04 -7.31 5.10
N PRO A 250 20.08 -5.97 4.96
CA PRO A 250 20.35 -5.33 3.67
C PRO A 250 21.73 -5.72 3.13
N LYS A 251 21.76 -6.24 1.90
CA LYS A 251 23.00 -6.51 1.15
C LYS A 251 23.78 -5.22 0.97
N ARG A 252 25.08 -5.25 1.29
CA ARG A 252 25.96 -4.07 1.30
C ARG A 252 26.86 -4.01 0.05
N PRO A 253 27.17 -2.82 -0.49
CA PRO A 253 26.75 -1.50 -0.04
C PRO A 253 25.25 -1.25 -0.28
N PHE A 254 24.56 -0.78 0.76
CA PHE A 254 23.14 -0.43 0.69
C PHE A 254 23.03 1.08 0.52
N VAL A 255 22.22 1.51 -0.44
CA VAL A 255 21.98 2.91 -0.82
C VAL A 255 20.47 3.13 -0.85
N ALA A 256 20.04 4.30 -0.39
CA ALA A 256 18.64 4.74 -0.33
C ALA A 256 18.53 6.14 -0.93
#